data_AF-A0A8K0EKF6-F1
#
_entry.id   AF-A0A8K0EKF6-F1
#
_cell.length_a   1.000
_cell.length_b   1.000
_cell.length_c   1.000
_cell.angle_alpha   90.00
_cell.angle_beta   90.00
_cell.angle_gamma   90.00
#
_symmetry.space_group_name_H-M   'P 1'
#
loop_
_entity.id
_entity.type
_entity.pdbx_description
1 polymer ?
#
loop_
_entity_poly.entity_id
_entity_poly.type
_entity_poly.pdbx_seq_one_letter_code
_entity_poly.pdbx_strand_id
1 'polypeptide(L)'
;MKVYTCALLAVVLMVVAKESSAADWYAQYKGCYAKHYGDPYFPYSLVDRKMSNDMCVQHCKAQGKAYAATKSVRCGCGTEEHVAEMTKVDERQCSYNCKAGGGTCGGYARLSVYSTAQGKRMLNLREVLGDLTDTLEKRENAYKREMGETGDFEEEMRDLEDMEADDMFEDEE
;
A
#
# COMPACT_ATOMS: atom_id res chain seq x y z
N MET A 1 23.81 14.08 24.83
CA MET A 1 22.58 13.27 24.99
C MET A 1 21.27 14.05 24.78
N LYS A 2 21.15 15.35 25.15
CA LYS A 2 19.89 16.14 25.00
C LYS A 2 19.55 16.61 23.57
N VAL A 3 20.52 16.58 22.65
CA VAL A 3 20.34 17.03 21.25
C VAL A 3 19.65 15.96 20.41
N TYR A 4 20.00 14.68 20.63
CA TYR A 4 19.40 13.53 19.94
C TYR A 4 17.92 13.34 20.30
N THR A 5 17.53 13.64 21.54
CA THR A 5 16.12 13.58 21.97
C THR A 5 15.27 14.69 21.33
N CYS A 6 15.83 15.88 21.12
CA CYS A 6 15.15 16.97 20.40
C CYS A 6 15.03 16.67 18.90
N ALA A 7 16.08 16.11 18.29
CA ALA A 7 16.06 15.71 16.89
C ALA A 7 15.03 14.60 16.63
N LEU A 8 14.96 13.58 17.51
CA LEU A 8 13.96 12.52 17.42
C LEU A 8 12.54 13.05 17.63
N LEU A 9 12.32 13.94 18.61
CA LEU A 9 11.02 14.59 18.81
C LEU A 9 10.61 15.45 17.60
N ALA A 10 11.54 16.19 17.01
CA ALA A 10 11.27 16.99 15.81
C ALA A 10 10.95 16.12 14.59
N VAL A 11 11.67 15.00 14.41
CA VAL A 11 11.37 14.02 13.36
C VAL A 11 10.01 13.36 13.57
N VAL A 12 9.69 12.97 14.80
CA VAL A 12 8.35 12.43 15.14
C VAL A 12 7.26 13.46 14.87
N LEU A 13 7.45 14.72 15.26
CA LEU A 13 6.50 15.80 14.97
C LEU A 13 6.35 16.07 13.46
N MET A 14 7.44 16.01 12.69
CA MET A 14 7.41 16.16 11.23
C MET A 14 6.71 15.00 10.54
N VAL A 15 6.87 13.77 11.04
CA VAL A 15 6.16 12.58 10.53
C VAL A 15 4.66 12.64 10.87
N VAL A 16 4.30 13.13 12.07
CA VAL A 16 2.90 13.26 12.52
C VAL A 16 2.18 14.44 11.85
N ALA A 17 2.89 15.51 11.48
CA ALA A 17 2.30 16.68 10.82
C ALA A 17 1.92 16.46 9.35
N LYS A 18 2.28 15.31 8.76
CA LYS A 18 1.97 15.00 7.36
C LYS A 18 0.61 14.30 7.21
N GLU A 19 -0.46 14.91 7.70
CA GLU A 19 -1.81 14.59 7.22
C GLU A 19 -2.63 15.86 7.10
N SER A 20 -2.81 16.29 5.84
CA SER A 20 -3.98 16.97 5.26
C SER A 20 -3.50 17.97 4.23
N SER A 21 -3.38 17.55 2.98
CA SER A 21 -3.38 18.51 1.88
C SER A 21 -4.47 18.12 0.90
N ALA A 22 -5.27 19.10 0.51
CA ALA A 22 -6.32 19.03 -0.50
C ALA A 22 -5.79 18.66 -1.91
N ALA A 23 -4.58 18.09 -2.03
CA ALA A 23 -4.02 17.56 -3.27
C ALA A 23 -4.45 16.09 -3.53
N ASP A 24 -5.05 15.41 -2.55
CA ASP A 24 -5.37 13.98 -2.67
C ASP A 24 -6.66 13.68 -3.43
N TRP A 25 -7.57 14.63 -3.64
CA TRP A 25 -8.86 14.34 -4.30
C TRP A 25 -8.68 13.93 -5.77
N TYR A 26 -7.68 14.49 -6.46
CA TYR A 26 -7.33 14.06 -7.82
C TYR A 26 -6.64 12.68 -7.81
N ALA A 27 -5.88 12.36 -6.75
CA ALA A 27 -5.28 11.03 -6.55
C ALA A 27 -6.34 9.95 -6.22
N GLN A 28 -7.55 10.35 -5.85
CA GLN A 28 -8.64 9.45 -5.53
C GLN A 28 -9.44 9.07 -6.77
N TYR A 29 -9.56 9.92 -7.80
CA TYR A 29 -10.35 9.57 -8.98
C TYR A 29 -9.70 8.43 -9.78
N LYS A 30 -10.46 7.36 -10.02
CA LYS A 30 -10.01 6.18 -10.77
C LYS A 30 -10.50 6.17 -12.22
N GLY A 31 -11.58 6.89 -12.50
CA GLY A 31 -12.11 7.08 -13.84
C GLY A 31 -13.59 6.81 -13.96
N CYS A 32 -14.06 6.82 -15.20
CA CYS A 32 -15.42 6.43 -15.57
C CYS A 32 -15.52 4.93 -15.84
N TYR A 33 -16.50 4.26 -15.22
CA TYR A 33 -16.68 2.81 -15.36
C TYR A 33 -18.09 2.45 -15.84
N ALA A 34 -18.15 1.47 -16.74
CA ALA A 34 -19.35 0.82 -17.21
C ALA A 34 -19.61 -0.48 -16.43
N LYS A 35 -20.89 -0.75 -16.24
CA LYS A 35 -21.40 -1.96 -15.62
C LYS A 35 -21.56 -3.08 -16.68
N HIS A 36 -21.28 -4.33 -16.31
CA HIS A 36 -21.79 -5.51 -17.02
C HIS A 36 -23.23 -5.84 -16.57
N TYR A 37 -24.11 -6.15 -17.53
CA TYR A 37 -25.52 -6.46 -17.24
C TYR A 37 -25.61 -7.74 -16.38
N GLY A 38 -26.19 -7.64 -15.18
CA GLY A 38 -26.38 -8.77 -14.26
C GLY A 38 -25.63 -8.64 -12.94
N ASP A 39 -24.48 -7.96 -12.93
CA ASP A 39 -23.59 -7.97 -11.77
C ASP A 39 -24.03 -7.00 -10.66
N PRO A 40 -23.70 -7.32 -9.39
CA PRO A 40 -24.04 -6.47 -8.26
C PRO A 40 -23.44 -5.08 -8.46
N TYR A 41 -24.31 -4.08 -8.31
CA TYR A 41 -23.88 -2.70 -8.20
C TYR A 41 -22.91 -2.59 -7.02
N PHE A 42 -22.06 -1.54 -6.98
CA PHE A 42 -21.66 -0.98 -5.69
C PHE A 42 -22.95 -0.82 -4.87
N PRO A 43 -23.21 -1.58 -3.79
CA PRO A 43 -24.49 -1.46 -3.09
C PRO A 43 -24.68 0.02 -2.73
N TYR A 44 -25.79 0.62 -3.19
CA TYR A 44 -26.04 2.02 -2.92
C TYR A 44 -26.18 2.19 -1.41
N SER A 45 -25.28 2.96 -0.84
CA SER A 45 -25.16 3.18 0.60
C SER A 45 -25.79 4.52 1.02
N LEU A 46 -25.87 5.46 0.08
CA LEU A 46 -26.39 6.80 0.34
C LEU A 46 -27.09 7.37 -0.90
N VAL A 47 -28.22 8.06 -0.69
CA VAL A 47 -28.92 8.83 -1.72
C VAL A 47 -29.19 10.23 -1.18
N ASP A 48 -28.65 11.25 -1.85
CA ASP A 48 -28.81 12.65 -1.45
C ASP A 48 -29.02 13.55 -2.68
N ARG A 49 -29.97 14.49 -2.59
CA ARG A 49 -30.27 15.44 -3.67
C ARG A 49 -29.14 16.45 -3.89
N LYS A 50 -28.26 16.62 -2.92
CA LYS A 50 -27.05 17.44 -2.94
C LYS A 50 -25.80 16.56 -3.00
N MET A 51 -25.85 15.46 -3.74
CA MET A 51 -24.70 14.58 -3.93
C MET A 51 -23.50 15.33 -4.52
N SER A 52 -22.33 15.07 -3.93
CA SER A 52 -20.99 15.43 -4.42
C SER A 52 -20.07 14.22 -4.29
N ASN A 53 -18.97 14.22 -5.04
CA ASN A 53 -17.99 13.14 -4.97
C ASN A 53 -17.34 13.07 -3.58
N ASP A 54 -16.99 14.23 -3.00
CA ASP A 54 -16.40 14.30 -1.66
C ASP A 54 -17.31 13.72 -0.58
N MET A 55 -18.61 14.03 -0.63
CA MET A 55 -19.59 13.45 0.29
C MET A 55 -19.60 11.92 0.19
N CYS A 56 -19.61 11.39 -1.03
CA CYS A 56 -19.63 9.95 -1.24
C CYS A 56 -18.33 9.28 -0.76
N VAL A 57 -17.18 9.86 -1.08
CA VAL A 57 -15.87 9.36 -0.64
C VAL A 57 -15.79 9.35 0.89
N GLN A 58 -16.15 10.45 1.55
CA GLN A 58 -16.11 10.53 3.02
C GLN A 58 -17.05 9.52 3.67
N HIS A 59 -18.24 9.34 3.11
CA HIS A 59 -19.21 8.34 3.58
C HIS A 59 -18.66 6.91 3.49
N CYS A 60 -18.09 6.54 2.34
CA CYS A 60 -17.51 5.22 2.15
C CYS A 60 -16.24 5.01 2.98
N LYS A 61 -15.44 6.06 3.16
CA LYS A 61 -14.31 6.08 4.08
C LYS A 61 -14.77 5.84 5.53
N ALA A 62 -15.85 6.47 5.98
CA ALA A 62 -16.37 6.22 7.32
C ALA A 62 -16.82 4.75 7.54
N GLN A 63 -17.12 4.03 6.46
CA GLN A 63 -17.55 2.63 6.47
C GLN A 63 -16.43 1.60 6.25
N GLY A 64 -15.17 2.01 6.16
CA GLY A 64 -14.07 1.07 5.94
C GLY A 64 -14.00 0.52 4.50
N LYS A 65 -14.69 1.14 3.53
CA LYS A 65 -14.70 0.69 2.13
C LYS A 65 -13.61 1.37 1.33
N ALA A 66 -12.88 0.59 0.52
CA ALA A 66 -11.73 1.05 -0.26
C ALA A 66 -12.11 1.97 -1.44
N TYR A 67 -13.36 1.87 -1.91
CA TYR A 67 -13.86 2.62 -3.06
C TYR A 67 -15.23 3.24 -2.81
N ALA A 68 -15.47 4.34 -3.52
CA ALA A 68 -16.73 5.06 -3.60
C ALA A 68 -17.10 5.27 -5.07
N ALA A 69 -18.39 5.18 -5.39
CA ALA A 69 -18.89 5.34 -6.74
C ALA A 69 -20.13 6.24 -6.75
N THR A 70 -20.16 7.24 -7.62
CA THR A 70 -21.28 8.18 -7.74
C THR A 70 -22.06 7.99 -9.04
N LYS A 71 -23.39 8.12 -8.92
CA LYS A 71 -24.33 8.21 -10.05
C LYS A 71 -25.45 9.18 -9.73
N SER A 72 -25.38 10.38 -10.30
CA SER A 72 -26.33 11.47 -10.07
C SER A 72 -26.48 11.73 -8.55
N VAL A 73 -27.62 11.42 -7.97
CA VAL A 73 -27.93 11.59 -6.54
C VAL A 73 -27.52 10.41 -5.66
N ARG A 74 -26.93 9.36 -6.24
CA ARG A 74 -26.64 8.11 -5.54
C ARG A 74 -25.14 7.93 -5.34
N CYS A 75 -24.81 7.37 -4.19
CA CYS A 75 -23.47 6.95 -3.79
C CYS A 75 -23.49 5.46 -3.44
N GLY A 76 -22.46 4.74 -3.84
CA GLY A 76 -22.24 3.35 -3.46
C GLY A 76 -20.82 3.15 -2.95
N CYS A 77 -20.66 2.25 -1.98
CA CYS A 77 -19.37 1.90 -1.40
C CYS A 77 -18.99 0.46 -1.74
N GLY A 78 -17.72 0.21 -2.03
CA GLY A 78 -17.29 -1.08 -2.57
C GLY A 78 -15.82 -1.39 -2.30
N THR A 79 -15.42 -2.56 -2.80
CA THR A 79 -14.10 -3.16 -2.63
C THR A 79 -13.36 -3.21 -3.98
N GLU A 80 -12.11 -3.68 -3.96
CA GLU A 80 -11.33 -3.92 -5.18
C GLU A 80 -12.05 -4.87 -6.16
N GLU A 81 -12.68 -5.92 -5.64
CA GLU A 81 -13.43 -6.92 -6.44
C GLU A 81 -14.51 -6.25 -7.31
N HIS A 82 -15.26 -5.30 -6.74
CA HIS A 82 -16.28 -4.56 -7.47
C HIS A 82 -15.68 -3.73 -8.62
N VAL A 83 -14.49 -3.17 -8.44
CA VAL A 83 -13.83 -2.38 -9.48
C VAL A 83 -13.23 -3.29 -10.56
N ALA A 84 -12.70 -4.45 -10.17
CA ALA A 84 -12.14 -5.45 -11.08
C ALA A 84 -13.19 -6.05 -12.03
N GLU A 85 -14.44 -6.18 -11.58
CA GLU A 85 -15.57 -6.63 -12.40
C GLU A 85 -16.12 -5.53 -13.34
N MET A 86 -15.67 -4.28 -13.21
CA MET A 86 -16.15 -3.18 -14.03
C MET A 86 -15.21 -2.86 -15.20
N THR A 87 -15.80 -2.46 -16.33
CA THR A 87 -15.02 -2.00 -17.48
C THR A 87 -14.80 -0.50 -17.39
N LYS A 88 -13.53 -0.06 -17.35
CA LYS A 88 -13.20 1.37 -17.48
C LYS A 88 -13.54 1.84 -18.90
N VAL A 89 -14.19 3.00 -19.02
CA VAL A 89 -14.62 3.58 -20.29
C VAL A 89 -14.15 5.02 -20.44
N ASP A 90 -14.40 5.60 -21.61
CA ASP A 90 -14.10 7.01 -21.90
C ASP A 90 -14.79 7.95 -20.92
N GLU A 91 -14.04 8.94 -20.42
CA GLU A 91 -14.50 9.91 -19.42
C GLU A 91 -15.72 10.72 -19.88
N ARG A 92 -15.90 10.91 -21.19
CA ARG A 92 -17.08 11.60 -21.75
C ARG A 92 -18.38 10.87 -21.48
N GLN A 93 -18.35 9.58 -21.14
CA GLN A 93 -19.53 8.81 -20.79
C GLN A 93 -20.02 9.10 -19.36
N CYS A 94 -19.16 9.68 -18.50
CA CYS A 94 -19.53 10.16 -17.17
C CYS A 94 -19.86 11.66 -17.21
N SER A 95 -20.95 12.01 -17.90
CA SER A 95 -21.33 13.39 -18.21
C SER A 95 -22.32 14.02 -17.21
N TYR A 96 -22.79 13.29 -16.20
CA TYR A 96 -23.75 13.84 -15.24
C TYR A 96 -23.03 14.70 -14.22
N ASN A 97 -23.36 15.99 -14.17
CA ASN A 97 -22.84 16.87 -13.13
C ASN A 97 -23.41 16.49 -11.76
N CYS A 98 -22.54 16.51 -10.74
CA CYS A 98 -22.96 16.39 -9.35
C CYS A 98 -23.89 17.55 -8.97
N LYS A 99 -24.92 17.28 -8.16
CA LYS A 99 -25.93 18.29 -7.81
C LYS A 99 -25.41 19.38 -6.89
N ALA A 100 -24.45 19.05 -6.01
CA ALA A 100 -23.78 20.03 -5.17
C ALA A 100 -22.53 20.64 -5.83
N GLY A 101 -22.25 20.34 -7.10
CA GLY A 101 -21.02 20.75 -7.78
C GLY A 101 -19.83 19.83 -7.45
N GLY A 102 -18.63 20.26 -7.83
CA GLY A 102 -17.39 19.49 -7.60
C GLY A 102 -17.13 18.36 -8.60
N GLY A 103 -17.63 18.48 -9.84
CA GLY A 103 -17.31 17.57 -10.95
C GLY A 103 -18.47 16.69 -11.40
N THR A 104 -18.12 15.53 -11.97
CA THR A 104 -19.09 14.58 -12.55
C THR A 104 -19.40 13.45 -11.57
N CYS A 105 -20.68 13.08 -11.52
CA CYS A 105 -21.27 12.02 -10.72
C CYS A 105 -21.81 10.93 -11.68
N GLY A 106 -20.93 10.29 -12.43
CA GLY A 106 -21.26 9.20 -13.34
C GLY A 106 -22.01 9.65 -14.61
N GLY A 107 -22.79 8.74 -15.18
CA GLY A 107 -23.51 8.96 -16.43
C GLY A 107 -24.61 7.93 -16.68
N TYR A 108 -25.15 7.89 -17.90
CA TYR A 108 -26.14 6.87 -18.25
C TYR A 108 -25.52 5.47 -18.17
N ALA A 109 -25.94 4.70 -17.17
CA ALA A 109 -25.33 3.40 -16.83
C ALA A 109 -23.79 3.46 -16.63
N ARG A 110 -23.27 4.60 -16.14
CA ARG A 110 -21.87 4.80 -15.79
C ARG A 110 -21.70 5.29 -14.37
N LEU A 111 -20.57 4.94 -13.76
CA LEU A 111 -20.15 5.36 -12.43
C LEU A 111 -18.87 6.18 -12.54
N SER A 112 -18.81 7.30 -11.81
CA SER A 112 -17.54 7.94 -11.49
C SER A 112 -16.99 7.25 -10.24
N VAL A 113 -15.82 6.62 -10.34
CA VAL A 113 -15.24 5.81 -9.26
C VAL A 113 -14.06 6.52 -8.62
N TYR A 114 -13.99 6.46 -7.29
CA TYR A 114 -12.99 7.10 -6.45
C TYR A 114 -12.43 6.08 -5.44
N SER A 115 -11.13 6.14 -5.16
CA SER A 115 -10.52 5.47 -4.02
C SER A 115 -10.73 6.30 -2.75
N THR A 116 -10.99 5.66 -1.62
CA THR A 116 -11.13 6.32 -0.31
C THR A 116 -9.81 6.45 0.44
N ALA A 117 -8.70 5.99 -0.18
CA ALA A 117 -7.39 5.77 0.46
C ALA A 117 -7.41 4.75 1.62
N GLN A 118 -8.52 4.05 1.87
CA GLN A 118 -8.58 3.02 2.92
C GLN A 118 -7.93 1.71 2.53
N GLY A 119 -7.83 1.39 1.24
CA GLY A 119 -7.07 0.23 0.78
C GLY A 119 -5.59 0.26 1.22
N LYS A 120 -5.04 1.44 1.55
CA LYS A 120 -3.70 1.58 2.14
C LYS A 120 -3.67 1.52 3.67
N ARG A 121 -4.82 1.68 4.33
CA ARG A 121 -4.94 1.71 5.81
C ARG A 121 -5.43 0.39 6.39
N MET A 122 -5.84 -0.57 5.56
CA MET A 122 -6.21 -1.91 5.99
C MET A 122 -5.09 -2.93 5.76
N LEU A 123 -3.84 -2.46 5.81
CA LEU A 123 -2.71 -3.36 6.00
C LEU A 123 -2.79 -3.88 7.44
N ASN A 124 -3.12 -5.17 7.60
CA ASN A 124 -3.05 -5.79 8.91
C ASN A 124 -1.59 -5.66 9.39
N LEU A 125 -1.39 -5.18 10.61
CA LEU A 125 -0.05 -5.09 11.20
C LEU A 125 0.68 -6.43 11.08
N ARG A 126 -0.03 -7.55 11.18
CA ARG A 126 0.51 -8.91 11.00
C ARG A 126 0.96 -9.18 9.56
N GLU A 127 0.24 -8.70 8.55
CA GLU A 127 0.63 -8.85 7.14
C GLU A 127 1.85 -7.98 6.81
N VAL A 128 1.86 -6.73 7.26
CA VAL A 128 3.01 -5.83 7.09
C VAL A 128 4.25 -6.37 7.78
N LEU A 129 4.08 -6.87 9.01
CA LEU A 129 5.17 -7.48 9.75
C LEU A 129 5.67 -8.73 9.03
N GLY A 130 4.78 -9.56 8.48
CA GLY A 130 5.12 -10.73 7.66
C GLY A 130 5.95 -10.38 6.43
N ASP A 131 5.47 -9.44 5.60
CA ASP A 131 6.19 -8.97 4.40
C ASP A 131 7.57 -8.38 4.76
N LEU A 132 7.65 -7.65 5.89
CA LEU A 132 8.90 -7.08 6.37
C LEU A 132 9.88 -8.17 6.83
N THR A 133 9.43 -9.16 7.59
CA THR A 133 10.27 -10.30 8.02
C THR A 133 10.80 -11.09 6.83
N ASP A 134 9.94 -11.43 5.86
CA ASP A 134 10.34 -12.18 4.66
C ASP A 134 11.39 -11.40 3.82
N THR A 135 11.25 -10.08 3.75
CA THR A 135 12.20 -9.21 3.04
C THR A 135 13.55 -9.16 3.73
N LEU A 136 13.56 -9.11 5.06
CA LEU A 136 14.80 -9.14 5.85
C LEU A 136 15.52 -10.48 5.73
N GLU A 137 14.80 -11.60 5.82
CA GLU A 137 15.37 -12.94 5.65
C GLU A 137 15.95 -13.15 4.25
N LYS A 138 15.26 -12.71 3.21
CA LYS A 138 15.78 -12.76 1.83
C LYS A 138 17.07 -11.97 1.68
N ARG A 139 17.16 -10.79 2.29
CA ARG A 139 18.37 -9.96 2.26
C ARG A 139 19.51 -10.60 3.04
N GLU A 140 19.23 -11.16 4.22
CA GLU A 140 20.23 -11.87 5.01
C GLU A 140 20.76 -13.09 4.25
N ASN A 141 19.88 -13.86 3.61
CA ASN A 141 20.26 -15.02 2.82
C ASN A 141 20.97 -14.66 1.51
N ALA A 142 20.69 -13.50 0.92
CA ALA A 142 21.44 -12.97 -0.21
C ALA A 142 22.85 -12.55 0.23
N TYR A 143 22.96 -11.84 1.35
CA TYR A 143 24.23 -11.43 1.94
C TYR A 143 25.12 -12.62 2.30
N LYS A 144 24.55 -13.67 2.93
CA LYS A 144 25.28 -14.92 3.23
C LYS A 144 25.78 -15.64 1.98
N ARG A 145 25.03 -15.58 0.86
CA ARG A 145 25.46 -16.16 -0.42
C ARG A 145 26.54 -15.35 -1.10
N GLU A 146 26.47 -14.02 -0.99
CA GLU A 146 27.48 -13.12 -1.55
C GLU A 146 28.79 -13.17 -0.76
N MET A 147 28.74 -13.42 0.55
CA MET A 147 29.94 -13.46 1.38
C MET A 147 30.59 -14.83 1.51
N GLY A 148 30.02 -15.88 0.92
CA GLY A 148 30.53 -17.25 1.09
C GLY A 148 30.37 -17.74 2.52
N GLU A 149 30.22 -19.04 2.70
CA GLU A 149 30.35 -19.68 4.01
C GLU A 149 31.71 -19.30 4.62
N THR A 150 31.73 -18.44 5.63
CA THR A 150 32.90 -18.28 6.52
C THR A 150 33.05 -19.50 7.44
N GLY A 151 32.72 -20.69 6.95
CA GLY A 151 32.92 -21.98 7.62
C GLY A 151 34.24 -22.64 7.20
N ASP A 152 34.82 -22.28 6.05
CA ASP A 152 36.05 -22.92 5.54
C ASP A 152 37.34 -22.28 6.09
N PHE A 153 37.30 -21.07 6.66
CA PHE A 153 38.52 -20.38 7.13
C PHE A 153 39.05 -20.89 8.48
N GLU A 154 38.19 -21.47 9.34
CA GLU A 154 38.63 -22.07 10.61
C GLU A 154 39.25 -23.47 10.39
N GLU A 155 38.82 -24.20 9.35
CA GLU A 155 39.40 -25.49 9.00
C GLU A 155 40.75 -25.33 8.28
N GLU A 156 40.86 -24.35 7.35
CA GLU A 156 42.12 -24.04 6.65
C GLU A 156 43.20 -23.46 7.60
N MET A 157 42.82 -22.76 8.68
CA MET A 157 43.74 -22.26 9.70
C MET A 157 44.20 -23.36 10.67
N ARG A 158 43.36 -24.37 10.93
CA ARG A 158 43.72 -25.53 11.75
C ARG A 158 44.71 -26.46 11.03
N ASP A 159 44.56 -26.62 9.72
CA ASP A 159 45.46 -27.45 8.91
C ASP A 159 46.86 -26.82 8.75
N LEU A 160 46.98 -25.49 8.86
CA LEU A 160 48.27 -24.78 8.87
C LEU A 160 49.01 -24.87 10.21
N GLU A 161 48.28 -24.92 11.33
CA GLU A 161 48.89 -25.10 12.66
C GLU A 161 49.41 -26.53 12.89
N ASP A 162 48.80 -27.53 12.25
CA ASP A 162 49.25 -28.93 12.32
C ASP A 162 50.53 -29.18 11.48
N MET A 163 50.81 -28.38 10.45
CA MET A 163 52.05 -28.50 9.64
C MET A 163 53.28 -27.84 10.29
N GLU A 164 53.11 -26.96 11.29
CA GLU A 164 54.21 -26.31 12.01
C GLU A 164 54.70 -27.14 13.22
N ALA A 165 53.97 -28.19 13.60
CA ALA A 165 54.29 -29.05 14.74
C ALA A 165 55.20 -30.26 14.41
N ASP A 166 55.33 -30.64 13.14
CA ASP A 166 56.09 -31.85 12.72
C ASP A 166 57.57 -31.58 12.38
N ASP A 167 58.04 -30.33 12.36
CA ASP A 167 59.43 -29.97 11.96
C ASP A 167 60.38 -29.71 13.16
N MET A 168 60.04 -30.19 14.37
CA MET A 168 60.84 -29.95 15.60
C MET A 168 61.35 -31.19 16.35
N PHE A 169 61.29 -32.40 15.78
CA PHE A 169 61.81 -33.61 16.45
C PHE A 169 62.61 -34.53 15.51
N GLU A 170 63.65 -34.01 14.87
CA GLU A 170 64.80 -34.80 14.40
C GLU A 170 66.11 -34.07 14.73
N ASP A 171 66.46 -33.98 16.01
CA ASP A 171 67.85 -33.77 16.46
C ASP A 171 67.89 -33.92 18.00
N GLU A 172 68.17 -35.13 18.50
CA GLU A 172 69.10 -35.39 19.61
C GLU A 172 69.14 -36.89 19.98
N GLU A 173 70.33 -37.47 19.73
CA GLU A 173 70.94 -38.73 20.20
C GLU A 173 70.42 -40.11 19.77
#